data_AF-A0A1X7JZD4-F1
#
_entry.id   AF-A0A1X7JZD4-F1
#
_cell.length_a   1.000
_cell.length_b   1.000
_cell.length_c   1.000
_cell.angle_alpha   90.00
_cell.angle_beta   90.00
_cell.angle_gamma   90.00
#
_symmetry.space_group_name_H-M   'P 1'
#
loop_
_entity.id
_entity.type
_entity.pdbx_description
1 polymer ?
#
loop_
_entity_poly.entity_id
_entity_poly.type
_entity_poly.pdbx_seq_one_letter_code
_entity_poly.pdbx_strand_id
1 'polypeptide(L)'
;MSKSTVFVQAATFAAAFSLTACIGTSQCPSPDVKPTETPFTKIIGQDTVQSAETQTGKYSEMQVVTGDSASQILDQFKLSTPDQILTPEQTPTILVQTRVDTVLMMLPPCDKTHFSHCTLETTMDPYKAFPALANYVFSYADTLSRAGQTDSASVILNSFSTMAPMWEKWQAHSDTLREAFGKRREEKAKEFESMALQIQNMNRVQASYSMVAETADSLIAQLAPGDSLANWAKDQKKIAYTNTLKKASKEFDEIKVLADEKAQFAEARKQTETFRIRYRDFEDTLHVQAFLNHVDELEKATDSETAKMWEKQDPEKALAQADTLIANEKFDKAKDLLNKLKSSKLRKEANEKYIALADAYCNKQRKTTSQIFAKSLKQTDEAKKKKLLNDAIAPLDKCLAEFPETTQREKVESNRKFIEKELAK
;
A
#
# COMPACT_ATOMS: atom_id res chain seq x y z
N MET A 1 9.68 -62.04 15.64
CA MET A 1 9.29 -61.37 16.90
C MET A 1 9.19 -59.87 16.60
N SER A 2 7.97 -59.38 16.38
CA SER A 2 7.20 -58.49 17.27
C SER A 2 7.69 -57.03 17.20
N LYS A 3 7.07 -56.22 16.33
CA LYS A 3 6.00 -55.22 16.59
C LYS A 3 6.49 -53.99 17.37
N SER A 4 6.30 -52.81 16.76
CA SER A 4 5.61 -51.68 17.39
C SER A 4 5.31 -50.59 16.35
N THR A 5 4.06 -50.61 15.89
CA THR A 5 3.41 -49.56 15.12
C THR A 5 2.80 -48.58 16.13
N VAL A 6 3.13 -47.30 16.05
CA VAL A 6 2.48 -46.26 16.85
C VAL A 6 1.33 -45.67 16.03
N PHE A 7 0.12 -45.98 16.46
CA PHE A 7 -1.13 -45.31 16.11
C PHE A 7 -1.20 -43.98 16.87
N VAL A 8 -1.54 -42.88 16.19
CA VAL A 8 -2.13 -41.70 16.83
C VAL A 8 -3.46 -41.42 16.12
N GLN A 9 -4.54 -41.72 16.85
CA GLN A 9 -5.91 -41.37 16.50
C GLN A 9 -6.10 -39.86 16.68
N ALA A 10 -6.55 -39.16 15.64
CA ALA A 10 -7.11 -37.83 15.76
C ALA A 10 -8.64 -37.97 15.88
N ALA A 11 -9.16 -37.76 17.09
CA ALA A 11 -10.57 -37.59 17.36
C ALA A 11 -10.96 -36.13 17.04
N THR A 12 -11.73 -35.92 15.98
CA THR A 12 -12.41 -34.63 15.75
C THR A 12 -13.80 -34.68 16.36
N PHE A 13 -13.97 -33.89 17.42
CA PHE A 13 -15.25 -33.55 18.04
C PHE A 13 -16.13 -32.80 17.04
N ALA A 14 -17.30 -33.36 16.75
CA ALA A 14 -18.43 -32.63 16.20
C ALA A 14 -19.07 -31.81 17.32
N ALA A 15 -18.95 -30.49 17.26
CA ALA A 15 -19.70 -29.58 18.10
C ALA A 15 -20.82 -28.94 17.28
N ALA A 16 -22.02 -29.49 17.47
CA ALA A 16 -23.28 -28.87 17.07
C ALA A 16 -23.48 -27.60 17.90
N PHE A 17 -23.72 -26.47 17.24
CA PHE A 17 -24.31 -25.30 17.89
C PHE A 17 -25.76 -25.17 17.46
N SER A 18 -26.63 -25.69 18.32
CA SER A 18 -28.03 -25.32 18.42
C SER A 18 -28.10 -24.01 19.22
N LEU A 19 -28.65 -22.95 18.64
CA LEU A 19 -29.25 -21.86 19.41
C LEU A 19 -30.59 -21.51 18.78
N THR A 20 -31.63 -22.05 19.41
CA THR A 20 -33.02 -21.60 19.38
C THR A 20 -33.15 -20.26 20.10
N ALA A 21 -33.83 -19.29 19.47
CA ALA A 21 -34.67 -18.32 20.16
C ALA A 21 -35.68 -17.73 19.14
N CYS A 22 -36.87 -18.34 19.11
CA CYS A 22 -38.07 -17.79 18.48
C CYS A 22 -38.82 -16.91 19.49
N ILE A 23 -39.17 -15.67 19.12
CA ILE A 23 -40.38 -14.92 19.56
C ILE A 23 -40.69 -13.97 18.40
N GLY A 24 -41.52 -14.34 17.43
CA GLY A 24 -42.98 -14.11 17.35
C GLY A 24 -43.24 -13.00 16.31
N THR A 25 -44.10 -13.04 15.29
CA THR A 25 -45.22 -13.84 14.77
C THR A 25 -45.29 -13.45 13.27
N SER A 26 -45.35 -14.30 12.24
CA SER A 26 -46.56 -15.00 11.77
C SER A 26 -46.23 -15.82 10.50
N GLN A 27 -46.60 -17.11 10.51
CA GLN A 27 -47.04 -17.98 9.39
C GLN A 27 -46.24 -18.02 8.07
N CYS A 28 -45.52 -19.12 7.86
CA CYS A 28 -45.24 -19.69 6.53
C CYS A 28 -46.35 -20.69 6.13
N PRO A 29 -46.65 -20.85 4.84
CA PRO A 29 -47.01 -22.13 4.26
C PRO A 29 -45.87 -22.75 3.44
N SER A 30 -45.81 -24.08 3.48
CA SER A 30 -44.84 -24.99 2.84
C SER A 30 -45.12 -25.20 1.33
N PRO A 31 -44.22 -25.89 0.59
CA PRO A 31 -44.07 -25.82 -0.87
C PRO A 31 -44.85 -26.91 -1.61
N ASP A 32 -45.18 -26.65 -2.87
CA ASP A 32 -45.13 -27.62 -3.96
C ASP A 32 -45.36 -26.90 -5.30
N VAL A 33 -44.45 -27.11 -6.26
CA VAL A 33 -44.70 -27.43 -7.69
C VAL A 33 -43.38 -27.24 -8.48
N LYS A 34 -42.99 -28.32 -9.15
CA LYS A 34 -41.83 -28.50 -10.05
C LYS A 34 -42.09 -27.90 -11.46
N PRO A 35 -41.08 -27.86 -12.36
CA PRO A 35 -40.81 -26.76 -13.29
C PRO A 35 -41.59 -26.84 -14.60
N THR A 36 -41.70 -25.71 -15.31
CA THR A 36 -42.02 -25.69 -16.74
C THR A 36 -41.01 -24.83 -17.49
N GLU A 37 -40.40 -25.47 -18.49
CA GLU A 37 -39.40 -24.96 -19.41
C GLU A 37 -39.99 -23.93 -20.38
N THR A 38 -39.26 -22.81 -20.57
CA THR A 38 -38.98 -21.99 -21.80
C THR A 38 -40.02 -21.84 -22.95
N PRO A 39 -40.08 -20.70 -23.69
CA PRO A 39 -38.89 -20.13 -24.34
C PRO A 39 -38.77 -18.60 -24.52
N PHE A 40 -37.52 -18.24 -24.78
CA PHE A 40 -36.98 -16.99 -25.28
C PHE A 40 -37.76 -16.37 -26.44
N THR A 41 -37.85 -15.03 -26.43
CA THR A 41 -38.01 -14.22 -27.65
C THR A 41 -36.80 -13.30 -27.82
N LYS A 42 -36.41 -13.17 -29.08
CA LYS A 42 -35.16 -12.74 -29.70
C LYS A 42 -35.23 -11.26 -30.12
N ILE A 43 -34.18 -10.47 -29.89
CA ILE A 43 -33.83 -9.25 -30.67
C ILE A 43 -32.28 -9.12 -30.61
N ILE A 44 -31.51 -9.59 -31.60
CA ILE A 44 -31.03 -8.96 -32.85
C ILE A 44 -30.21 -7.66 -32.63
N GLY A 45 -28.91 -7.71 -32.98
CA GLY A 45 -28.04 -6.53 -33.08
C GLY A 45 -26.59 -6.82 -33.47
N GLN A 46 -26.40 -7.23 -34.74
CA GLN A 46 -25.27 -7.06 -35.67
C GLN A 46 -23.79 -7.35 -35.32
N ASP A 47 -23.20 -8.08 -36.27
CA ASP A 47 -21.84 -8.51 -36.49
C ASP A 47 -20.76 -7.42 -36.49
N THR A 48 -19.59 -7.76 -35.97
CA THR A 48 -18.32 -7.41 -36.63
C THR A 48 -17.36 -8.59 -36.51
N VAL A 49 -16.95 -9.11 -37.66
CA VAL A 49 -15.99 -10.21 -37.83
C VAL A 49 -14.58 -9.64 -37.84
N GLN A 50 -13.66 -10.19 -37.03
CA GLN A 50 -12.31 -10.54 -37.51
C GLN A 50 -11.54 -11.49 -36.57
N SER A 51 -11.27 -12.67 -37.14
CA SER A 51 -10.12 -13.58 -37.02
C SER A 51 -9.54 -13.95 -35.66
N ALA A 52 -9.81 -15.20 -35.26
CA ALA A 52 -9.06 -15.96 -34.27
C ALA A 52 -7.86 -16.66 -34.92
N GLU A 53 -6.66 -16.42 -34.39
CA GLU A 53 -5.57 -17.38 -34.40
C GLU A 53 -5.65 -18.24 -33.12
N THR A 54 -5.57 -19.53 -33.35
CA THR A 54 -5.69 -20.63 -32.40
C THR A 54 -4.57 -20.61 -31.36
N GLN A 55 -4.88 -20.52 -30.06
CA GLN A 55 -4.06 -21.14 -29.02
C GLN A 55 -4.91 -21.86 -27.98
N THR A 56 -4.74 -23.17 -27.97
CA THR A 56 -5.19 -24.17 -27.01
C THR A 56 -4.60 -23.91 -25.62
N GLY A 57 -5.45 -23.79 -24.59
CA GLY A 57 -5.00 -23.76 -23.20
C GLY A 57 -6.17 -23.75 -22.21
N LYS A 58 -6.56 -24.95 -21.76
CA LYS A 58 -7.45 -25.28 -20.62
C LYS A 58 -8.34 -24.13 -20.09
N TYR A 59 -9.59 -24.11 -20.55
CA TYR A 59 -10.67 -23.42 -19.88
C TYR A 59 -10.91 -24.06 -18.51
N SER A 60 -10.69 -23.30 -17.42
CA SER A 60 -11.39 -23.55 -16.17
C SER A 60 -12.86 -23.22 -16.41
N GLU A 61 -13.73 -24.19 -16.13
CA GLU A 61 -15.18 -24.06 -16.19
C GLU A 61 -15.64 -22.77 -15.51
N MET A 62 -16.32 -21.94 -16.28
CA MET A 62 -16.88 -20.67 -15.85
C MET A 62 -18.06 -20.98 -14.92
N GLN A 63 -17.85 -20.96 -13.61
CA GLN A 63 -18.95 -20.83 -12.66
C GLN A 63 -19.54 -19.42 -12.81
N VAL A 64 -20.52 -19.31 -13.70
CA VAL A 64 -21.46 -18.19 -13.74
C VAL A 64 -22.17 -18.17 -12.40
N VAL A 65 -21.94 -17.13 -11.62
CA VAL A 65 -22.69 -16.87 -10.40
C VAL A 65 -24.11 -16.53 -10.85
N THR A 66 -25.02 -17.48 -10.72
CA THR A 66 -26.46 -17.28 -10.91
C THR A 66 -26.99 -16.34 -9.83
N GLY A 67 -28.01 -15.54 -10.18
CA GLY A 67 -28.51 -14.37 -9.45
C GLY A 67 -28.96 -14.53 -7.99
N ASP A 68 -28.74 -15.67 -7.35
CA ASP A 68 -28.98 -15.87 -5.91
C ASP A 68 -27.88 -15.29 -5.02
N SER A 69 -26.70 -14.97 -5.58
CA SER A 69 -25.60 -14.33 -4.82
C SER A 69 -25.72 -12.79 -4.76
N ALA A 70 -26.51 -12.20 -5.65
CA ALA A 70 -26.83 -10.77 -5.69
C ALA A 70 -27.57 -10.32 -4.41
N SER A 71 -28.53 -11.13 -3.96
CA SER A 71 -29.31 -10.91 -2.73
C SER A 71 -28.44 -10.93 -1.46
N GLN A 72 -27.36 -11.73 -1.44
CA GLN A 72 -26.43 -11.79 -0.31
C GLN A 72 -25.45 -10.60 -0.28
N ILE A 73 -25.23 -9.92 -1.41
CA ILE A 73 -24.38 -8.74 -1.49
C ILE A 73 -25.04 -7.54 -0.81
N LEU A 74 -26.37 -7.41 -0.88
CA LEU A 74 -27.12 -6.38 -0.12
C LEU A 74 -26.97 -6.54 1.41
N ASP A 75 -26.95 -7.78 1.91
CA ASP A 75 -26.82 -8.06 3.35
C ASP A 75 -25.40 -7.82 3.90
N GLN A 76 -24.36 -7.81 3.05
CA GLN A 76 -22.99 -7.44 3.44
C GLN A 76 -22.78 -5.92 3.59
N PHE A 77 -23.70 -5.09 3.12
CA PHE A 77 -23.64 -3.63 3.30
C PHE A 77 -24.22 -3.14 4.64
N LYS A 78 -24.29 -4.01 5.66
CA LYS A 78 -24.56 -3.59 7.05
C LYS A 78 -23.40 -2.75 7.58
N LEU A 79 -23.60 -1.44 7.45
CA LEU A 79 -22.85 -0.35 8.04
C LEU A 79 -22.41 -0.66 9.48
N SER A 80 -21.12 -0.47 9.76
CA SER A 80 -20.69 -0.09 11.10
C SER A 80 -21.36 1.23 11.46
N THR A 81 -22.00 1.28 12.63
CA THR A 81 -22.58 2.50 13.20
C THR A 81 -21.50 3.58 13.34
N PRO A 82 -21.82 4.86 13.02
CA PRO A 82 -20.88 5.95 13.18
C PRO A 82 -20.73 6.30 14.66
N ASP A 83 -19.85 5.60 15.36
CA ASP A 83 -19.13 6.20 16.47
C ASP A 83 -17.79 6.72 15.93
N GLN A 84 -17.60 8.04 16.05
CA GLN A 84 -16.36 8.78 15.81
C GLN A 84 -15.90 9.00 14.36
N ILE A 85 -16.49 9.99 13.66
CA ILE A 85 -15.71 10.97 12.87
C ILE A 85 -16.41 12.33 12.97
N LEU A 86 -16.02 13.15 13.95
CA LEU A 86 -16.25 14.59 13.93
C LEU A 86 -15.03 15.23 13.28
N THR A 87 -15.14 15.62 12.02
CA THR A 87 -14.33 16.68 11.43
C THR A 87 -15.27 17.62 10.67
N PRO A 88 -15.31 18.92 11.01
CA PRO A 88 -16.21 19.88 10.39
C PRO A 88 -15.51 20.52 9.19
N GLU A 89 -15.96 20.23 7.98
CA GLU A 89 -15.82 21.18 6.88
C GLU A 89 -16.76 20.81 5.74
N GLN A 90 -17.31 21.84 5.09
CA GLN A 90 -18.27 21.84 3.98
C GLN A 90 -19.76 21.83 4.37
N THR A 91 -20.21 22.97 4.88
CA THR A 91 -21.63 23.36 4.90
C THR A 91 -22.06 23.77 3.49
N PRO A 92 -23.05 23.10 2.85
CA PRO A 92 -23.62 23.59 1.59
C PRO A 92 -24.54 24.79 1.87
N THR A 93 -24.38 25.85 1.09
CA THR A 93 -25.19 27.07 1.17
C THR A 93 -26.60 26.78 0.63
N ILE A 94 -27.60 26.71 1.51
CA ILE A 94 -29.01 26.69 1.11
C ILE A 94 -29.59 28.09 1.33
N LEU A 95 -29.86 28.80 0.24
CA LEU A 95 -30.63 30.04 0.27
C LEU A 95 -32.11 29.69 0.48
N VAL A 96 -32.60 29.76 1.72
CA VAL A 96 -34.04 29.72 2.00
C VAL A 96 -34.52 31.16 2.18
N GLN A 97 -35.16 31.69 1.15
CA GLN A 97 -35.85 32.97 1.23
C GLN A 97 -37.28 32.73 1.71
N THR A 98 -37.48 32.83 3.02
CA THR A 98 -38.82 32.89 3.62
C THR A 98 -38.92 34.14 4.50
N ARG A 99 -39.94 34.96 4.21
CA ARG A 99 -40.32 36.14 5.00
C ARG A 99 -40.43 35.76 6.47
N VAL A 100 -39.62 36.39 7.32
CA VAL A 100 -39.71 36.33 8.78
C VAL A 100 -40.34 37.63 9.28
N ASP A 101 -41.65 37.74 9.15
CA ASP A 101 -42.45 38.58 10.05
C ASP A 101 -43.08 37.56 11.02
N THR A 102 -42.48 37.18 12.15
CA THR A 102 -42.81 37.73 13.47
C THR A 102 -41.83 37.24 14.57
N VAL A 103 -40.63 36.74 14.23
CA VAL A 103 -39.66 36.23 15.24
C VAL A 103 -38.32 36.97 15.13
N LEU A 104 -38.38 38.31 15.08
CA LEU A 104 -37.20 39.17 15.04
C LEU A 104 -37.18 40.18 16.20
N MET A 105 -37.52 39.73 17.42
CA MET A 105 -37.43 40.56 18.63
C MET A 105 -36.68 39.90 19.81
N MET A 106 -35.97 38.78 19.61
CA MET A 106 -35.29 38.08 20.72
C MET A 106 -33.85 37.66 20.42
N LEU A 107 -33.09 38.52 19.74
CA LEU A 107 -31.63 38.52 19.79
C LEU A 107 -31.19 39.81 20.52
N PRO A 108 -30.03 39.82 21.23
CA PRO A 108 -29.57 41.01 21.96
C PRO A 108 -29.48 42.21 21.00
N PRO A 109 -29.68 43.44 21.49
CA PRO A 109 -29.86 44.59 20.63
C PRO A 109 -28.62 44.78 19.75
N CYS A 110 -28.78 44.57 18.45
CA CYS A 110 -27.85 45.08 17.46
C CYS A 110 -27.93 46.60 17.52
N ASP A 111 -26.85 47.24 17.95
CA ASP A 111 -26.78 48.69 18.07
C ASP A 111 -26.96 49.34 16.68
N LYS A 112 -27.84 50.34 16.61
CA LYS A 112 -28.48 50.82 15.35
C LYS A 112 -27.58 51.67 14.46
N THR A 113 -26.27 51.69 14.65
CA THR A 113 -25.37 52.65 13.99
C THR A 113 -24.42 52.06 12.94
N HIS A 114 -24.35 50.74 12.75
CA HIS A 114 -23.45 50.13 11.76
C HIS A 114 -24.10 49.00 10.96
N PHE A 115 -24.99 49.35 10.03
CA PHE A 115 -25.56 48.42 9.03
C PHE A 115 -24.57 48.14 7.88
N SER A 116 -23.48 47.41 8.14
CA SER A 116 -22.71 46.82 7.03
C SER A 116 -22.25 45.38 7.23
N HIS A 117 -22.38 44.78 8.41
CA HIS A 117 -22.00 43.37 8.63
C HIS A 117 -22.87 42.67 9.67
N CYS A 118 -24.12 42.35 9.31
CA CYS A 118 -24.83 41.21 9.91
C CYS A 118 -24.81 40.06 8.91
N THR A 119 -23.63 39.52 8.63
CA THR A 119 -23.56 38.13 8.16
C THR A 119 -24.00 37.26 9.33
N LEU A 120 -25.15 36.58 9.20
CA LEU A 120 -25.47 35.43 10.05
C LEU A 120 -24.22 34.54 10.04
N GLU A 121 -23.55 34.39 11.18
CA GLU A 121 -22.46 33.41 11.29
C GLU A 121 -23.03 32.04 10.92
N THR A 122 -22.55 31.49 9.81
CA THR A 122 -22.92 30.18 9.25
C THR A 122 -22.47 28.99 10.11
N THR A 123 -22.24 29.21 11.41
CA THR A 123 -21.65 28.24 12.35
C THR A 123 -22.45 28.10 13.65
N MET A 124 -23.75 28.45 13.63
CA MET A 124 -24.59 28.20 14.80
C MET A 124 -24.98 26.71 14.83
N ASP A 125 -24.40 25.95 15.75
CA ASP A 125 -24.78 24.55 15.99
C ASP A 125 -26.26 24.48 16.41
N PRO A 126 -27.17 23.97 15.54
CA PRO A 126 -28.60 24.02 15.80
C PRO A 126 -28.97 23.24 17.07
N TYR A 127 -28.20 22.20 17.41
CA TYR A 127 -28.44 21.38 18.61
C TYR A 127 -28.08 22.10 19.91
N LYS A 128 -27.33 23.21 19.84
CA LYS A 128 -27.05 24.09 20.98
C LYS A 128 -27.90 25.36 20.95
N ALA A 129 -28.13 25.91 19.76
CA ALA A 129 -28.83 27.16 19.58
C ALA A 129 -30.33 27.08 19.88
N PHE A 130 -31.01 26.01 19.43
CA PHE A 130 -32.45 25.84 19.70
C PHE A 130 -32.75 25.69 21.20
N PRO A 131 -32.03 24.83 21.97
CA PRO A 131 -32.23 24.77 23.42
C PRO A 131 -31.91 26.07 24.14
N ALA A 132 -30.86 26.79 23.72
CA ALA A 132 -30.49 28.08 24.32
C ALA A 132 -31.60 29.13 24.11
N LEU A 133 -32.17 29.19 22.91
CA LEU A 133 -33.29 30.08 22.61
C LEU A 133 -34.53 29.74 23.44
N ALA A 134 -34.87 28.46 23.58
CA ALA A 134 -36.00 28.02 24.41
C ALA A 134 -35.80 28.41 25.89
N ASN A 135 -34.61 28.17 26.44
CA ASN A 135 -34.28 28.54 27.83
C ASN A 135 -34.32 30.05 28.06
N TYR A 136 -33.90 30.84 27.07
CA TYR A 136 -34.00 32.30 27.12
C TYR A 136 -35.46 32.76 27.19
N VAL A 137 -36.34 32.20 26.35
CA VAL A 137 -37.78 32.52 26.34
C VAL A 137 -38.43 32.23 27.70
N PHE A 138 -38.13 31.08 28.31
CA PHE A 138 -38.66 30.72 29.63
C PHE A 138 -38.13 31.62 30.74
N SER A 139 -36.84 31.94 30.71
CA SER A 139 -36.19 32.79 31.71
C SER A 139 -36.70 34.24 31.64
N TYR A 140 -36.95 34.74 30.43
CA TYR A 140 -37.52 36.07 30.22
C TYR A 140 -38.98 36.14 30.68
N ALA A 141 -39.79 35.11 30.39
CA ALA A 141 -41.16 35.03 30.90
C ALA A 141 -41.23 34.97 32.44
N ASP A 142 -40.34 34.22 33.10
CA ASP A 142 -40.25 34.19 34.57
C ASP A 142 -39.88 35.57 35.15
N THR A 143 -38.95 36.28 34.50
CA THR A 143 -38.55 37.63 34.91
C THR A 143 -39.73 38.61 34.84
N LEU A 144 -40.52 38.59 33.76
CA LEU A 144 -41.71 39.43 33.60
C LEU A 144 -42.79 39.09 34.63
N SER A 145 -42.99 37.80 34.91
CA SER A 145 -43.93 37.34 35.95
C SER A 145 -43.55 37.88 37.33
N ARG A 146 -42.27 37.77 37.72
CA ARG A 146 -41.76 38.30 39.01
C ARG A 146 -41.84 39.82 39.12
N ALA A 147 -41.81 40.53 37.99
CA ALA A 147 -41.99 41.97 37.92
C ALA A 147 -43.48 42.40 37.97
N GLY A 148 -44.42 41.46 38.10
CA GLY A 148 -45.87 41.72 38.11
C GLY A 148 -46.50 41.91 36.72
N GLN A 149 -45.75 41.67 35.64
CA GLN A 149 -46.21 41.77 34.25
C GLN A 149 -46.71 40.42 33.74
N THR A 150 -47.69 39.85 34.44
CA THR A 150 -48.17 38.48 34.23
C THR A 150 -48.79 38.27 32.86
N ASP A 151 -49.56 39.24 32.35
CA ASP A 151 -50.21 39.13 31.04
C ASP A 151 -49.17 39.08 29.91
N SER A 152 -48.09 39.87 30.02
CA SER A 152 -46.98 39.86 29.06
C SER A 152 -46.18 38.56 29.12
N ALA A 153 -45.94 38.01 30.31
CA ALA A 153 -45.33 36.70 30.47
C ALA A 153 -46.19 35.58 29.82
N SER A 154 -47.52 35.63 30.02
CA SER A 154 -48.45 34.69 29.40
C SER A 154 -48.48 34.78 27.88
N VAL A 155 -48.42 35.98 27.30
CA VAL A 155 -48.33 36.15 25.83
C VAL A 155 -47.08 35.47 25.27
N ILE A 156 -45.92 35.63 25.90
CA ILE A 156 -44.66 35.03 25.45
C ILE A 156 -44.69 33.50 25.54
N LEU A 157 -45.19 32.95 26.65
CA LEU A 157 -45.34 31.50 26.83
C LEU A 157 -46.37 30.91 25.86
N ASN A 158 -47.45 31.64 25.56
CA ASN A 158 -48.43 31.23 24.55
C ASN A 158 -47.83 31.26 23.14
N SER A 159 -46.99 32.24 22.81
CA SER A 159 -46.26 32.22 21.53
C SER A 159 -45.30 31.04 21.45
N PHE A 160 -44.67 30.62 22.55
CA PHE A 160 -43.86 29.41 22.57
C PHE A 160 -44.69 28.13 22.40
N SER A 161 -45.86 28.04 23.04
CA SER A 161 -46.73 26.87 22.90
C SER A 161 -47.27 26.71 21.47
N THR A 162 -47.42 27.80 20.71
CA THR A 162 -47.75 27.73 19.26
C THR A 162 -46.65 27.12 18.39
N MET A 163 -45.42 26.94 18.90
CA MET A 163 -44.35 26.24 18.18
C MET A 163 -44.45 24.71 18.26
N ALA A 164 -45.16 24.15 19.24
CA ALA A 164 -45.36 22.71 19.36
C ALA A 164 -45.92 22.04 18.09
N PRO A 165 -46.99 22.55 17.44
CA PRO A 165 -47.46 21.98 16.17
C PRO A 165 -46.48 22.17 15.00
N MET A 166 -45.53 23.13 15.08
CA MET A 166 -44.47 23.26 14.07
C MET A 166 -43.41 22.17 14.22
N TRP A 167 -43.12 21.74 15.45
CA TRP A 167 -42.21 20.63 15.71
C TRP A 167 -42.68 19.33 15.06
N GLU A 168 -43.97 19.00 15.22
CA GLU A 168 -44.58 17.83 14.59
C GLU A 168 -44.48 17.90 13.06
N LYS A 169 -44.69 19.08 12.46
CA LYS A 169 -44.54 19.31 11.02
C LYS A 169 -43.08 19.15 10.55
N TRP A 170 -42.12 19.66 11.32
CA TRP A 170 -40.70 19.50 11.00
C TRP A 170 -40.25 18.04 11.12
N GLN A 171 -40.72 17.32 12.13
CA GLN A 171 -40.47 15.89 12.28
C GLN A 171 -41.05 15.09 11.11
N ALA A 172 -42.32 15.33 10.76
CA ALA A 172 -42.95 14.68 9.61
C ALA A 172 -42.21 14.99 8.28
N HIS A 173 -41.73 16.23 8.10
CA HIS A 173 -40.93 16.61 6.95
C HIS A 173 -39.57 15.90 6.94
N SER A 174 -38.89 15.80 8.09
CA SER A 174 -37.64 15.06 8.25
C SER A 174 -37.82 13.58 7.91
N ASP A 175 -38.90 12.96 8.38
CA ASP A 175 -39.22 11.56 8.06
C ASP A 175 -39.47 11.36 6.56
N THR A 176 -40.19 12.29 5.93
CA THR A 176 -40.42 12.29 4.47
C THR A 176 -39.10 12.37 3.70
N LEU A 177 -38.20 13.27 4.10
CA LEU A 177 -36.88 13.39 3.47
C LEU A 177 -36.04 12.12 3.68
N ARG A 178 -36.07 11.55 4.88
CA ARG A 178 -35.35 10.31 5.20
C ARG A 178 -35.85 9.14 4.37
N GLU A 179 -37.16 8.99 4.20
CA GLU A 179 -37.75 7.97 3.33
C GLU A 179 -37.36 8.19 1.87
N ALA A 180 -37.43 9.44 1.38
CA ALA A 180 -37.02 9.78 0.02
C ALA A 180 -35.53 9.51 -0.23
N PHE A 181 -34.67 9.78 0.75
CA PHE A 181 -33.23 9.45 0.68
C PHE A 181 -33.00 7.94 0.72
N GLY A 182 -33.79 7.19 1.49
CA GLY A 182 -33.78 5.73 1.50
C GLY A 182 -34.10 5.16 0.12
N LYS A 183 -35.20 5.59 -0.48
CA LYS A 183 -35.63 5.16 -1.83
C LYS A 183 -34.57 5.46 -2.90
N ARG A 184 -34.05 6.68 -2.95
CA ARG A 184 -32.98 7.04 -3.90
C ARG A 184 -31.72 6.21 -3.71
N ARG A 185 -31.39 5.85 -2.47
CA ARG A 185 -30.22 5.00 -2.17
C ARG A 185 -30.44 3.58 -2.66
N GLU A 186 -31.62 3.01 -2.46
CA GLU A 186 -31.97 1.67 -2.95
C GLU A 186 -31.95 1.60 -4.47
N GLU A 187 -32.48 2.62 -5.16
CA GLU A 187 -32.43 2.73 -6.62
C GLU A 187 -30.99 2.75 -7.13
N LYS A 188 -30.15 3.62 -6.57
CA LYS A 188 -28.73 3.70 -6.94
C LYS A 188 -27.94 2.42 -6.61
N ALA A 189 -28.27 1.74 -5.51
CA ALA A 189 -27.64 0.47 -5.15
C ALA A 189 -27.94 -0.62 -6.18
N LYS A 190 -29.16 -0.66 -6.74
CA LYS A 190 -29.52 -1.59 -7.82
C LYS A 190 -28.74 -1.28 -9.11
N GLU A 191 -28.59 0.00 -9.45
CA GLU A 191 -27.78 0.42 -10.61
C GLU A 191 -26.29 0.09 -10.41
N PHE A 192 -25.81 0.14 -9.16
CA PHE A 192 -24.42 -0.14 -8.79
C PHE A 192 -24.05 -1.62 -8.90
N GLU A 193 -25.02 -2.53 -8.70
CA GLU A 193 -24.80 -3.96 -8.53
C GLU A 193 -24.06 -4.63 -9.70
N SER A 194 -24.47 -4.35 -10.94
CA SER A 194 -23.88 -4.98 -12.12
C SER A 194 -22.40 -4.64 -12.26
N MET A 195 -22.04 -3.36 -12.11
CA MET A 195 -20.65 -2.92 -12.19
C MET A 195 -19.83 -3.32 -10.96
N ALA A 196 -20.44 -3.42 -9.78
CA ALA A 196 -19.78 -3.96 -8.59
C ALA A 196 -19.35 -5.41 -8.81
N LEU A 197 -20.23 -6.26 -9.37
CA LEU A 197 -19.90 -7.63 -9.73
C LEU A 197 -18.77 -7.71 -10.77
N GLN A 198 -18.75 -6.81 -11.75
CA GLN A 198 -17.65 -6.73 -12.73
C GLN A 198 -16.33 -6.42 -12.04
N ILE A 199 -16.28 -5.41 -11.15
CA ILE A 199 -15.08 -5.05 -10.40
C ILE A 199 -14.59 -6.22 -9.52
N GLN A 200 -15.51 -6.90 -8.84
CA GLN A 200 -15.16 -8.09 -8.03
C GLN A 200 -14.56 -9.19 -8.90
N ASN A 201 -15.16 -9.47 -10.06
CA ASN A 201 -14.65 -10.46 -11.00
C ASN A 201 -13.27 -10.07 -11.54
N MET A 202 -13.06 -8.80 -11.91
CA MET A 202 -11.77 -8.26 -12.32
C MET A 202 -10.70 -8.48 -11.23
N ASN A 203 -11.02 -8.18 -9.98
CA ASN A 203 -10.11 -8.42 -8.86
C ASN A 203 -9.84 -9.91 -8.63
N ARG A 204 -10.86 -10.76 -8.74
CA ARG A 204 -10.74 -12.22 -8.60
C ARG A 204 -9.82 -12.83 -9.67
N VAL A 205 -9.92 -12.35 -10.92
CA VAL A 205 -9.04 -12.80 -12.01
C VAL A 205 -7.71 -12.04 -12.07
N GLN A 206 -7.46 -11.13 -11.11
CA GLN A 206 -6.26 -10.30 -11.04
C GLN A 206 -6.01 -9.49 -12.32
N ALA A 207 -7.06 -8.85 -12.82
CA ALA A 207 -6.96 -7.85 -13.88
C ALA A 207 -6.00 -6.73 -13.49
N SER A 208 -5.53 -5.95 -14.48
CA SER A 208 -4.61 -4.85 -14.22
C SER A 208 -5.25 -3.78 -13.33
N TYR A 209 -4.43 -3.16 -12.48
CA TYR A 209 -4.85 -2.03 -11.66
C TYR A 209 -5.56 -0.94 -12.48
N SER A 210 -5.01 -0.56 -13.64
CA SER A 210 -5.58 0.46 -14.51
C SER A 210 -7.03 0.15 -14.92
N MET A 211 -7.34 -1.09 -15.27
CA MET A 211 -8.68 -1.52 -15.68
C MET A 211 -9.67 -1.46 -14.51
N VAL A 212 -9.26 -1.94 -13.33
CA VAL A 212 -10.09 -1.86 -12.13
C VAL A 212 -10.29 -0.42 -11.69
N ALA A 213 -9.23 0.39 -11.76
CA ALA A 213 -9.25 1.80 -11.39
C ALA A 213 -10.20 2.60 -12.27
N GLU A 214 -10.09 2.46 -13.59
CA GLU A 214 -10.96 3.13 -14.56
C GLU A 214 -12.43 2.72 -14.39
N THR A 215 -12.68 1.42 -14.18
CA THR A 215 -14.05 0.92 -13.96
C THR A 215 -14.63 1.44 -12.65
N ALA A 216 -13.85 1.43 -11.56
CA ALA A 216 -14.27 1.95 -10.26
C ALA A 216 -14.49 3.48 -10.28
N ASP A 217 -13.61 4.22 -10.95
CA ASP A 217 -13.75 5.68 -11.05
C ASP A 217 -14.95 6.07 -11.93
N SER A 218 -15.17 5.35 -13.03
CA SER A 218 -16.37 5.51 -13.87
C SER A 218 -17.64 5.22 -13.08
N LEU A 219 -17.65 4.15 -12.30
CA LEU A 219 -18.78 3.77 -11.45
C LEU A 219 -19.11 4.86 -10.41
N ILE A 220 -18.10 5.39 -9.74
CA ILE A 220 -18.26 6.47 -8.75
C ILE A 220 -18.77 7.75 -9.44
N ALA A 221 -18.15 8.14 -10.56
CA ALA A 221 -18.46 9.39 -11.26
C ALA A 221 -19.86 9.38 -11.88
N GLN A 222 -20.30 8.25 -12.45
CA GLN A 222 -21.56 8.17 -13.19
C GLN A 222 -22.77 7.95 -12.27
N LEU A 223 -22.66 7.09 -11.25
CA LEU A 223 -23.82 6.75 -10.41
C LEU A 223 -23.95 7.63 -9.17
N ALA A 224 -22.89 8.29 -8.72
CA ALA A 224 -22.83 9.03 -7.45
C ALA A 224 -23.54 8.25 -6.31
N PRO A 225 -23.07 7.03 -5.98
CA PRO A 225 -23.82 6.02 -5.24
C PRO A 225 -23.90 6.26 -3.73
N GLY A 226 -23.42 7.43 -3.26
CA GLY A 226 -23.25 7.74 -1.84
C GLY A 226 -21.93 7.20 -1.27
N ASP A 227 -21.58 7.66 -0.07
CA ASP A 227 -20.23 7.50 0.49
C ASP A 227 -19.84 6.03 0.72
N SER A 228 -20.76 5.21 1.21
CA SER A 228 -20.46 3.80 1.52
C SER A 228 -20.09 2.99 0.27
N LEU A 229 -20.85 3.15 -0.81
CA LEU A 229 -20.59 2.45 -2.08
C LEU A 229 -19.38 3.05 -2.81
N ALA A 230 -19.17 4.36 -2.71
CA ALA A 230 -17.96 4.99 -3.23
C ALA A 230 -16.70 4.51 -2.50
N ASN A 231 -16.76 4.35 -1.17
CA ASN A 231 -15.66 3.82 -0.38
C ASN A 231 -15.38 2.35 -0.71
N TRP A 232 -16.41 1.53 -0.88
CA TRP A 232 -16.24 0.15 -1.34
C TRP A 232 -15.51 0.09 -2.69
N ALA A 233 -15.88 0.92 -3.67
CA ALA A 233 -15.22 0.95 -4.97
C ALA A 233 -13.74 1.39 -4.85
N LYS A 234 -13.43 2.38 -3.99
CA LYS A 234 -12.05 2.77 -3.67
C LYS A 234 -11.25 1.63 -3.04
N ASP A 235 -11.84 0.84 -2.16
CA ASP A 235 -11.18 -0.32 -1.56
C ASP A 235 -10.87 -1.40 -2.60
N GLN A 236 -11.77 -1.61 -3.56
CA GLN A 236 -11.50 -2.51 -4.69
C GLN A 236 -10.29 -2.05 -5.52
N LYS A 237 -10.12 -0.74 -5.74
CA LYS A 237 -8.92 -0.19 -6.38
C LYS A 237 -7.65 -0.51 -5.59
N LYS A 238 -7.70 -0.39 -4.26
CA LYS A 238 -6.55 -0.68 -3.38
C LYS A 238 -6.14 -2.15 -3.44
N ILE A 239 -7.11 -3.06 -3.53
CA ILE A 239 -6.86 -4.50 -3.74
C ILE A 239 -6.15 -4.71 -5.08
N ALA A 240 -6.69 -4.15 -6.16
CA ALA A 240 -6.09 -4.25 -7.50
C ALA A 240 -4.67 -3.68 -7.55
N TYR A 241 -4.45 -2.53 -6.90
CA TYR A 241 -3.14 -1.89 -6.77
C TYR A 241 -2.13 -2.83 -6.12
N THR A 242 -2.49 -3.40 -4.97
CA THR A 242 -1.61 -4.30 -4.20
C THR A 242 -1.24 -5.55 -5.01
N ASN A 243 -2.23 -6.17 -5.67
CA ASN A 243 -2.02 -7.37 -6.48
C ASN A 243 -1.12 -7.07 -7.70
N THR A 244 -1.40 -5.97 -8.41
CA THR A 244 -0.63 -5.59 -9.59
C THR A 244 0.78 -5.17 -9.22
N LEU A 245 0.96 -4.41 -8.13
CA LEU A 245 2.27 -4.02 -7.62
C LEU A 245 3.10 -5.25 -7.29
N LYS A 246 2.55 -6.25 -6.59
CA LYS A 246 3.28 -7.49 -6.28
C LYS A 246 3.79 -8.19 -7.53
N LYS A 247 2.98 -8.26 -8.60
CA LYS A 247 3.39 -8.84 -9.88
C LYS A 247 4.47 -7.99 -10.56
N ALA A 248 4.28 -6.68 -10.59
CA ALA A 248 5.21 -5.72 -11.15
C ALA A 248 6.57 -5.76 -10.43
N SER A 249 6.60 -5.81 -9.09
CA SER A 249 7.83 -5.95 -8.30
C SER A 249 8.60 -7.20 -8.67
N LYS A 250 7.93 -8.35 -8.76
CA LYS A 250 8.59 -9.62 -9.12
C LYS A 250 9.24 -9.55 -10.50
N GLU A 251 8.49 -9.07 -11.49
CA GLU A 251 8.99 -8.90 -12.86
C GLU A 251 10.15 -7.88 -12.90
N PHE A 252 10.05 -6.79 -12.14
CA PHE A 252 11.10 -5.78 -12.08
C PHE A 252 12.38 -6.30 -11.42
N ASP A 253 12.28 -7.15 -10.41
CA ASP A 253 13.44 -7.79 -9.79
C ASP A 253 14.14 -8.75 -10.76
N GLU A 254 13.40 -9.45 -11.62
CA GLU A 254 13.97 -10.25 -12.71
C GLU A 254 14.75 -9.39 -13.72
N ILE A 255 14.27 -8.16 -13.99
CA ILE A 255 14.98 -7.19 -14.84
C ILE A 255 16.26 -6.68 -14.15
N LYS A 256 16.23 -6.37 -12.85
CA LYS A 256 17.41 -5.93 -12.09
C LYS A 256 18.54 -6.95 -12.15
N VAL A 257 18.21 -8.24 -12.02
CA VAL A 257 19.17 -9.34 -12.13
C VAL A 257 19.96 -9.29 -13.44
N LEU A 258 19.35 -8.89 -14.55
CA LEU A 258 20.05 -8.77 -15.84
C LEU A 258 21.20 -7.75 -15.77
N ALA A 259 21.01 -6.62 -15.10
CA ALA A 259 22.05 -5.61 -14.95
C ALA A 259 23.03 -5.95 -13.82
N ASP A 260 22.51 -6.18 -12.61
CA ASP A 260 23.31 -6.30 -11.39
C ASP A 260 24.13 -7.59 -11.35
N GLU A 261 23.53 -8.70 -11.80
CA GLU A 261 24.13 -10.03 -11.67
C GLU A 261 24.77 -10.51 -12.97
N LYS A 262 24.29 -10.05 -14.14
CA LYS A 262 24.68 -10.61 -15.45
C LYS A 262 25.33 -9.62 -16.42
N ALA A 263 25.50 -8.35 -16.05
CA ALA A 263 26.04 -7.31 -16.93
C ALA A 263 25.32 -7.17 -18.29
N GLN A 264 24.07 -7.61 -18.41
CA GLN A 264 23.27 -7.53 -19.64
C GLN A 264 22.54 -6.19 -19.73
N PHE A 265 23.29 -5.09 -19.70
CA PHE A 265 22.75 -3.73 -19.55
C PHE A 265 21.77 -3.33 -20.67
N ALA A 266 22.09 -3.64 -21.94
CA ALA A 266 21.22 -3.33 -23.07
C ALA A 266 19.86 -4.04 -22.97
N GLU A 267 19.86 -5.32 -22.58
CA GLU A 267 18.62 -6.09 -22.40
C GLU A 267 17.85 -5.59 -21.17
N ALA A 268 18.54 -5.29 -20.07
CA ALA A 268 17.93 -4.70 -18.88
C ALA A 268 17.21 -3.38 -19.20
N ARG A 269 17.82 -2.47 -19.97
CA ARG A 269 17.18 -1.22 -20.42
C ARG A 269 15.95 -1.49 -21.28
N LYS A 270 16.07 -2.36 -22.28
CA LYS A 270 14.96 -2.70 -23.18
C LYS A 270 13.76 -3.28 -22.42
N GLN A 271 14.01 -4.20 -21.49
CA GLN A 271 12.96 -4.77 -20.66
C GLN A 271 12.38 -3.74 -19.69
N THR A 272 13.21 -2.83 -19.16
CA THR A 272 12.75 -1.72 -18.31
C THR A 272 11.82 -0.77 -19.06
N GLU A 273 12.15 -0.38 -20.30
CA GLU A 273 11.25 0.48 -21.08
C GLU A 273 9.93 -0.22 -21.41
N THR A 274 9.97 -1.52 -21.73
CA THR A 274 8.75 -2.32 -21.91
C THR A 274 7.93 -2.39 -20.62
N PHE A 275 8.62 -2.53 -19.48
CA PHE A 275 8.02 -2.57 -18.15
C PHE A 275 7.31 -1.25 -17.81
N ARG A 276 7.93 -0.10 -18.09
CA ARG A 276 7.35 1.24 -17.87
C ARG A 276 6.03 1.43 -18.61
N ILE A 277 5.94 0.94 -19.84
CA ILE A 277 4.70 1.04 -20.63
C ILE A 277 3.58 0.21 -19.99
N ARG A 278 3.89 -0.99 -19.49
CA ARG A 278 2.89 -1.89 -18.88
C ARG A 278 2.47 -1.50 -17.47
N TYR A 279 3.40 -0.97 -16.68
CA TYR A 279 3.22 -0.69 -15.25
C TYR A 279 3.48 0.78 -14.92
N ARG A 280 3.01 1.69 -15.78
CA ARG A 280 3.19 3.14 -15.65
C ARG A 280 2.80 3.66 -14.26
N ASP A 281 1.71 3.15 -13.70
CA ASP A 281 1.18 3.57 -12.39
C ASP A 281 2.12 3.24 -11.22
N PHE A 282 3.15 2.41 -11.45
CA PHE A 282 4.08 1.95 -10.41
C PHE A 282 5.51 2.45 -10.62
N GLU A 283 5.76 3.31 -11.62
CA GLU A 283 7.09 3.82 -11.96
C GLU A 283 7.79 4.49 -10.77
N ASP A 284 7.08 5.36 -10.06
CA ASP A 284 7.60 6.07 -8.89
C ASP A 284 7.81 5.12 -7.70
N THR A 285 6.85 4.23 -7.46
CA THR A 285 6.88 3.27 -6.34
C THR A 285 8.02 2.27 -6.47
N LEU A 286 8.33 1.84 -7.70
CA LEU A 286 9.40 0.89 -7.98
C LEU A 286 10.73 1.58 -8.31
N HIS A 287 10.77 2.91 -8.31
CA HIS A 287 11.95 3.72 -8.62
C HIS A 287 12.59 3.35 -9.97
N VAL A 288 11.76 3.15 -11.00
CA VAL A 288 12.22 2.61 -12.30
C VAL A 288 13.23 3.55 -12.98
N GLN A 289 13.03 4.86 -12.91
CA GLN A 289 14.00 5.83 -13.45
C GLN A 289 15.34 5.81 -12.72
N ALA A 290 15.33 5.59 -11.40
CA ALA A 290 16.57 5.46 -10.63
C ALA A 290 17.34 4.19 -11.03
N PHE A 291 16.63 3.10 -11.34
CA PHE A 291 17.25 1.90 -11.88
C PHE A 291 17.88 2.12 -13.26
N LEU A 292 17.22 2.85 -14.18
CA LEU A 292 17.83 3.20 -15.47
C LEU A 292 19.14 3.98 -15.30
N ASN A 293 19.15 4.96 -14.40
CA ASN A 293 20.37 5.73 -14.11
C ASN A 293 21.48 4.82 -13.54
N HIS A 294 21.12 3.89 -12.65
CA HIS A 294 22.06 2.90 -12.12
C HIS A 294 22.61 1.98 -13.23
N VAL A 295 21.79 1.53 -14.16
CA VAL A 295 22.25 0.74 -15.33
C VAL A 295 23.26 1.55 -16.16
N ASP A 296 23.02 2.85 -16.36
CA ASP A 296 23.96 3.74 -17.07
C ASP A 296 25.30 3.88 -16.34
N GLU A 297 25.27 3.99 -15.01
CA GLU A 297 26.49 4.04 -14.19
C GLU A 297 27.27 2.73 -14.26
N LEU A 298 26.58 1.58 -14.18
CA LEU A 298 27.19 0.26 -14.30
C LEU A 298 27.82 0.04 -15.68
N GLU A 299 27.15 0.47 -16.75
CA GLU A 299 27.67 0.35 -18.10
C GLU A 299 28.89 1.25 -18.31
N LYS A 300 28.87 2.50 -17.84
CA LYS A 300 30.03 3.41 -17.91
C LYS A 300 31.24 2.89 -17.13
N ALA A 301 31.00 2.22 -16.01
CA ALA A 301 32.05 1.59 -15.22
C ALA A 301 32.60 0.30 -15.85
N THR A 302 31.94 -0.23 -16.88
CA THR A 302 32.31 -1.49 -17.52
C THR A 302 33.17 -1.24 -18.76
N ASP A 303 34.31 -1.92 -18.83
CA ASP A 303 35.18 -1.84 -20.00
C ASP A 303 34.57 -2.55 -21.22
N SER A 304 34.31 -1.79 -22.28
CA SER A 304 33.61 -2.27 -23.48
C SER A 304 34.42 -3.29 -24.28
N GLU A 305 35.75 -3.20 -24.26
CA GLU A 305 36.62 -4.16 -24.94
C GLU A 305 36.60 -5.51 -24.22
N THR A 306 36.66 -5.48 -22.89
CA THR A 306 36.54 -6.67 -22.05
C THR A 306 35.16 -7.31 -22.17
N ALA A 307 34.08 -6.54 -22.27
CA ALA A 307 32.75 -7.09 -22.52
C ALA A 307 32.70 -7.91 -23.83
N LYS A 308 33.26 -7.37 -24.93
CA LYS A 308 33.32 -8.06 -26.23
C LYS A 308 34.19 -9.31 -26.23
N MET A 309 35.25 -9.35 -25.41
CA MET A 309 36.11 -10.53 -25.28
C MET A 309 35.33 -11.78 -24.85
N TRP A 310 34.30 -11.62 -24.02
CA TRP A 310 33.46 -12.72 -23.53
C TRP A 310 32.49 -13.28 -24.58
N GLU A 311 32.40 -12.67 -25.77
CA GLU A 311 31.67 -13.28 -26.90
C GLU A 311 32.42 -14.50 -27.47
N LYS A 312 33.75 -14.53 -27.31
CA LYS A 312 34.62 -15.58 -27.86
C LYS A 312 35.27 -16.44 -26.78
N GLN A 313 35.34 -15.95 -25.55
CA GLN A 313 35.92 -16.65 -24.41
C GLN A 313 34.83 -17.19 -23.50
N ASP A 314 35.14 -18.30 -22.82
CA ASP A 314 34.27 -18.96 -21.87
C ASP A 314 34.44 -18.36 -20.45
N PRO A 315 33.44 -17.62 -19.93
CA PRO A 315 33.53 -16.99 -18.62
C PRO A 315 33.64 -18.01 -17.47
N GLU A 316 33.06 -19.21 -17.60
CA GLU A 316 33.08 -20.22 -16.54
C GLU A 316 34.50 -20.77 -16.34
N LYS A 317 35.22 -21.02 -17.44
CA LYS A 317 36.63 -21.42 -17.38
C LYS A 317 37.51 -20.34 -16.76
N ALA A 318 37.27 -19.08 -17.10
CA ALA A 318 37.99 -17.95 -16.50
C ALA A 318 37.69 -17.82 -15.00
N LEU A 319 36.45 -18.06 -14.56
CA LEU A 319 36.08 -18.07 -13.15
C LEU A 319 36.81 -19.19 -12.38
N ALA A 320 36.84 -20.41 -12.93
CA ALA A 320 37.59 -21.54 -12.35
C ALA A 320 39.10 -21.27 -12.30
N GLN A 321 39.64 -20.57 -13.31
CA GLN A 321 41.02 -20.12 -13.31
C GLN A 321 41.27 -19.08 -12.20
N ALA A 322 40.34 -18.15 -11.96
CA ALA A 322 40.45 -17.19 -10.86
C ALA A 322 40.52 -17.91 -9.50
N ASP A 323 39.70 -18.93 -9.28
CA ASP A 323 39.76 -19.75 -8.06
C ASP A 323 41.12 -20.41 -7.87
N THR A 324 41.68 -20.98 -8.95
CA THR A 324 43.01 -21.59 -8.94
C THR A 324 44.10 -20.55 -8.64
N LEU A 325 43.98 -19.33 -9.15
CA LEU A 325 44.92 -18.25 -8.88
C LEU A 325 44.85 -17.77 -7.42
N ILE A 326 43.65 -17.69 -6.85
CA ILE A 326 43.46 -17.35 -5.42
C ILE A 326 44.10 -18.44 -4.54
N ALA A 327 43.82 -19.71 -4.81
CA ALA A 327 44.38 -20.84 -4.05
C ALA A 327 45.92 -20.89 -4.11
N ASN A 328 46.50 -20.51 -5.25
CA ASN A 328 47.94 -20.43 -5.43
C ASN A 328 48.55 -19.07 -4.99
N GLU A 329 47.79 -18.25 -4.27
CA GLU A 329 48.20 -16.94 -3.75
C GLU A 329 48.70 -15.94 -4.82
N LYS A 330 48.29 -16.13 -6.08
CA LYS A 330 48.57 -15.23 -7.21
C LYS A 330 47.49 -14.13 -7.28
N PHE A 331 47.40 -13.33 -6.22
CA PHE A 331 46.29 -12.40 -6.00
C PHE A 331 46.14 -11.33 -7.09
N ASP A 332 47.22 -10.73 -7.57
CA ASP A 332 47.13 -9.67 -8.60
C ASP A 332 46.52 -10.20 -9.90
N LYS A 333 46.96 -11.39 -10.34
CA LYS A 333 46.40 -12.04 -11.54
C LYS A 333 44.94 -12.44 -11.37
N ALA A 334 44.57 -12.90 -10.18
CA ALA A 334 43.18 -13.23 -9.87
C ALA A 334 42.31 -11.97 -9.81
N LYS A 335 42.83 -10.86 -9.26
CA LYS A 335 42.16 -9.55 -9.20
C LYS A 335 41.87 -9.04 -10.61
N ASP A 336 42.85 -9.05 -11.50
CA ASP A 336 42.70 -8.63 -12.89
C ASP A 336 41.66 -9.48 -13.63
N LEU A 337 41.72 -10.81 -13.47
CA LEU A 337 40.79 -11.72 -14.13
C LEU A 337 39.34 -11.54 -13.62
N LEU A 338 39.16 -11.39 -12.31
CA LEU A 338 37.84 -11.17 -11.71
C LEU A 338 37.26 -9.80 -12.08
N ASN A 339 38.09 -8.75 -12.13
CA ASN A 339 37.64 -7.44 -12.62
C ASN A 339 37.17 -7.53 -14.08
N LYS A 340 37.85 -8.31 -14.92
CA LYS A 340 37.39 -8.57 -16.28
C LYS A 340 36.08 -9.37 -16.34
N LEU A 341 35.91 -10.36 -15.45
CA LEU A 341 34.69 -11.16 -15.39
C LEU A 341 33.44 -10.36 -14.96
N LYS A 342 33.59 -9.20 -14.30
CA LYS A 342 32.47 -8.32 -13.95
C LYS A 342 31.74 -7.73 -15.18
N SER A 343 32.35 -7.77 -16.36
CA SER A 343 31.71 -7.40 -17.62
C SER A 343 31.02 -8.57 -18.35
N SER A 344 31.02 -9.76 -17.74
CA SER A 344 30.43 -10.98 -18.30
C SER A 344 29.08 -11.32 -17.66
N LYS A 345 28.45 -12.39 -18.15
CA LYS A 345 27.23 -12.97 -17.56
C LYS A 345 27.40 -13.50 -16.13
N LEU A 346 28.63 -13.67 -15.66
CA LEU A 346 28.98 -14.12 -14.32
C LEU A 346 29.40 -12.96 -13.40
N ARG A 347 28.79 -11.78 -13.57
CA ARG A 347 29.17 -10.57 -12.83
C ARG A 347 28.97 -10.76 -11.33
N LYS A 348 27.88 -11.40 -10.91
CA LYS A 348 27.62 -11.73 -9.50
C LYS A 348 28.72 -12.62 -8.93
N GLU A 349 28.98 -13.74 -9.57
CA GLU A 349 29.97 -14.71 -9.13
C GLU A 349 31.37 -14.07 -9.11
N ALA A 350 31.70 -13.24 -10.10
CA ALA A 350 32.95 -12.49 -10.12
C ALA A 350 33.08 -11.52 -8.94
N ASN A 351 32.00 -10.81 -8.58
CA ASN A 351 31.97 -9.94 -7.40
C ASN A 351 32.13 -10.72 -6.09
N GLU A 352 31.42 -11.84 -5.94
CA GLU A 352 31.53 -12.71 -4.77
C GLU A 352 32.95 -13.28 -4.61
N LYS A 353 33.55 -13.75 -5.71
CA LYS A 353 34.94 -14.22 -5.71
C LYS A 353 35.94 -13.10 -5.48
N TYR A 354 35.64 -11.87 -5.91
CA TYR A 354 36.48 -10.70 -5.63
C TYR A 354 36.53 -10.39 -4.13
N ILE A 355 35.41 -10.53 -3.44
CA ILE A 355 35.35 -10.41 -1.97
C ILE A 355 36.18 -11.52 -1.31
N ALA A 356 36.02 -12.77 -1.75
CA ALA A 356 36.82 -13.89 -1.24
C ALA A 356 38.33 -13.71 -1.47
N LEU A 357 38.71 -13.15 -2.62
CA LEU A 357 40.09 -12.78 -2.94
C LEU A 357 40.62 -11.72 -1.98
N ALA A 358 39.85 -10.65 -1.76
CA ALA A 358 40.23 -9.57 -0.83
C ALA A 358 40.48 -10.12 0.58
N ASP A 359 39.59 -11.00 1.04
CA ASP A 359 39.71 -11.62 2.36
C ASP A 359 40.91 -12.57 2.46
N ALA A 360 41.18 -13.37 1.43
CA ALA A 360 42.35 -14.23 1.39
C ALA A 360 43.66 -13.42 1.40
N TYR A 361 43.72 -12.35 0.59
CA TYR A 361 44.87 -11.44 0.54
C TYR A 361 45.11 -10.78 1.89
N CYS A 362 44.08 -10.16 2.47
CA CYS A 362 44.19 -9.45 3.74
C CYS A 362 44.51 -10.40 4.91
N ASN A 363 43.99 -11.63 4.90
CA ASN A 363 44.39 -12.65 5.87
C ASN A 363 45.88 -12.99 5.77
N LYS A 364 46.42 -13.11 4.56
CA LYS A 364 47.85 -13.34 4.35
C LYS A 364 48.69 -12.18 4.89
N GLN A 365 48.31 -10.93 4.57
CA GLN A 365 49.02 -9.75 5.07
C GLN A 365 48.98 -9.66 6.60
N ARG A 366 47.83 -9.98 7.22
CA ARG A 366 47.71 -10.06 8.69
C ARG A 366 48.59 -11.15 9.30
N LYS A 367 48.69 -12.33 8.66
CA LYS A 367 49.61 -13.39 9.11
C LYS A 367 51.08 -12.95 9.02
N THR A 368 51.48 -12.32 7.92
CA THR A 368 52.82 -11.73 7.76
C THR A 368 53.10 -10.69 8.85
N THR A 369 52.12 -9.82 9.11
CA THR A 369 52.19 -8.82 10.19
C THR A 369 52.43 -9.48 11.55
N SER A 370 51.63 -10.49 11.91
CA SER A 370 51.79 -11.22 13.18
C SER A 370 53.16 -11.88 13.31
N GLN A 371 53.73 -12.40 12.22
CA GLN A 371 55.07 -12.99 12.23
C GLN A 371 56.18 -11.94 12.43
N ILE A 372 56.08 -10.77 11.80
CA ILE A 372 57.04 -9.67 11.97
C ILE A 372 56.93 -9.09 13.39
N PHE A 373 55.70 -8.90 13.89
CA PHE A 373 55.45 -8.46 15.25
C PHE A 373 56.02 -9.45 16.28
N ALA A 374 55.81 -10.76 16.11
CA ALA A 374 56.39 -11.77 17.01
C ALA A 374 57.93 -11.75 17.00
N LYS A 375 58.57 -11.34 15.90
CA LYS A 375 60.02 -11.13 15.83
C LYS A 375 60.45 -9.86 16.57
N SER A 376 59.67 -8.78 16.54
CA SER A 376 59.98 -7.54 17.27
C SER A 376 59.97 -7.77 18.78
N LEU A 377 59.05 -8.59 19.29
CA LEU A 377 58.97 -8.94 20.72
C LEU A 377 60.20 -9.68 21.25
N LYS A 378 60.96 -10.34 20.37
CA LYS A 378 62.18 -11.09 20.74
C LYS A 378 63.45 -10.25 20.63
N GLN A 379 63.33 -8.98 20.22
CA GLN A 379 64.47 -8.11 19.99
C GLN A 379 64.78 -7.27 21.23
N THR A 380 66.05 -7.26 21.66
CA THR A 380 66.53 -6.47 22.81
C THR A 380 67.05 -5.09 22.40
N ASP A 381 67.44 -4.94 21.13
CA ASP A 381 67.85 -3.67 20.53
C ASP A 381 66.62 -2.83 20.14
N GLU A 382 66.41 -1.73 20.85
CA GLU A 382 65.25 -0.83 20.67
C GLU A 382 65.14 -0.26 19.25
N ALA A 383 66.26 0.07 18.60
CA ALA A 383 66.23 0.58 17.23
C ALA A 383 65.75 -0.49 16.25
N LYS A 384 66.22 -1.73 16.41
CA LYS A 384 65.77 -2.87 15.59
C LYS A 384 64.33 -3.26 15.88
N LYS A 385 63.89 -3.17 17.14
CA LYS A 385 62.49 -3.41 17.54
C LYS A 385 61.55 -2.40 16.88
N LYS A 386 61.86 -1.10 16.96
CA LYS A 386 61.07 -0.04 16.29
C LYS A 386 61.02 -0.22 14.78
N LYS A 387 62.15 -0.61 14.16
CA LYS A 387 62.18 -0.95 12.72
C LYS A 387 61.22 -2.10 12.39
N LEU A 388 61.27 -3.20 13.14
CA LEU A 388 60.38 -4.35 12.92
C LEU A 388 58.90 -4.00 13.15
N LEU A 389 58.58 -3.15 14.13
CA LEU A 389 57.20 -2.68 14.33
C LEU A 389 56.70 -1.84 13.13
N ASN A 390 57.53 -0.95 12.59
CA ASN A 390 57.21 -0.25 11.34
C ASN A 390 57.04 -1.21 10.16
N ASP A 391 57.94 -2.19 10.02
CA ASP A 391 57.87 -3.20 8.97
C ASP A 391 56.61 -4.09 9.11
N ALA A 392 56.08 -4.25 10.33
CA ALA A 392 54.84 -4.99 10.58
C ALA A 392 53.58 -4.20 10.19
N ILE A 393 53.64 -2.86 10.14
CA ILE A 393 52.52 -2.02 9.68
C ILE A 393 52.36 -2.09 8.16
N ALA A 394 53.46 -2.12 7.41
CA ALA A 394 53.43 -2.04 5.94
C ALA A 394 52.53 -3.10 5.24
N PRO A 395 52.48 -4.38 5.66
CA PRO A 395 51.52 -5.35 5.11
C PRO A 395 50.05 -4.99 5.35
N LEU A 396 49.72 -4.42 6.52
CA LEU A 396 48.35 -3.99 6.82
C LEU A 396 47.94 -2.80 5.95
N ASP A 397 48.84 -1.83 5.76
CA ASP A 397 48.61 -0.69 4.86
C ASP A 397 48.40 -1.17 3.41
N LYS A 398 49.17 -2.16 2.95
CA LYS A 398 48.95 -2.78 1.63
C LYS A 398 47.55 -3.40 1.49
N CYS A 399 47.05 -4.10 2.51
CA CYS A 399 45.69 -4.63 2.48
C CYS A 399 44.64 -3.50 2.34
N LEU A 400 44.74 -2.45 3.16
CA LEU A 400 43.79 -1.34 3.14
C LEU A 400 43.85 -0.52 1.85
N ALA A 401 45.03 -0.38 1.26
CA ALA A 401 45.22 0.31 -0.02
C ALA A 401 44.67 -0.51 -1.20
N GLU A 402 44.94 -1.82 -1.23
CA GLU A 402 44.59 -2.68 -2.35
C GLU A 402 43.12 -3.10 -2.35
N PHE A 403 42.53 -3.23 -1.16
CA PHE A 403 41.14 -3.62 -0.90
C PHE A 403 40.52 -2.76 0.21
N PRO A 404 40.17 -1.49 -0.06
CA PRO A 404 39.62 -0.58 0.95
C PRO A 404 38.26 -1.04 1.51
N GLU A 405 37.50 -1.79 0.72
CA GLU A 405 36.16 -2.30 1.06
C GLU A 405 36.18 -3.78 1.51
N THR A 406 37.33 -4.29 1.97
CA THR A 406 37.41 -5.67 2.51
C THR A 406 36.53 -5.85 3.75
N THR A 407 35.90 -7.01 3.88
CA THR A 407 35.08 -7.36 5.07
C THR A 407 35.91 -7.39 6.36
N GLN A 408 37.24 -7.46 6.25
CA GLN A 408 38.16 -7.48 7.37
C GLN A 408 38.70 -6.10 7.78
N ARG A 409 38.21 -5.01 7.18
CA ARG A 409 38.77 -3.67 7.35
C ARG A 409 38.95 -3.30 8.82
N GLU A 410 37.91 -3.45 9.64
CA GLU A 410 37.97 -3.13 11.07
C GLU A 410 39.06 -3.91 11.81
N LYS A 411 39.24 -5.20 11.49
CA LYS A 411 40.28 -6.04 12.11
C LYS A 411 41.67 -5.62 11.66
N VAL A 412 41.83 -5.23 10.41
CA VAL A 412 43.11 -4.74 9.86
C VAL A 412 43.47 -3.41 10.51
N GLU A 413 42.53 -2.47 10.58
CA GLU A 413 42.71 -1.18 11.25
C GLU A 413 43.00 -1.34 12.75
N SER A 414 42.32 -2.26 13.43
CA SER A 414 42.58 -2.57 14.85
C SER A 414 44.00 -3.11 15.06
N ASN A 415 44.45 -4.03 14.22
CA ASN A 415 45.83 -4.55 14.28
C ASN A 415 46.85 -3.44 14.04
N ARG A 416 46.59 -2.54 13.08
CA ARG A 416 47.44 -1.40 12.75
C ARG A 416 47.57 -0.44 13.94
N LYS A 417 46.44 -0.02 14.52
CA LYS A 417 46.39 0.85 15.71
C LYS A 417 47.09 0.22 16.92
N PHE A 418 46.99 -1.10 17.10
CA PHE A 418 47.70 -1.80 18.17
C PHE A 418 49.22 -1.71 18.00
N ILE A 419 49.74 -1.97 16.80
CA ILE A 419 51.18 -1.89 16.53
C ILE A 419 51.69 -0.45 16.65
N GLU A 420 50.92 0.54 16.19
CA GLU A 420 51.25 1.96 16.36
C GLU A 420 51.36 2.35 17.85
N LYS A 421 50.47 1.83 18.71
CA LYS A 421 50.57 2.03 20.16
C LYS A 421 51.84 1.40 20.75
N GLU A 422 52.22 0.21 20.31
CA GLU A 422 53.47 -0.41 20.75
C GLU A 422 54.72 0.34 20.24
N LEU A 423 54.61 1.06 19.12
CA LEU A 423 55.69 1.86 18.55
C LEU A 423 55.89 3.19 19.31
N ALA A 424 54.82 3.71 19.92
CA ALA A 424 54.83 4.93 20.72
C ALA A 424 55.32 4.73 22.16
N LYS A 425 55.45 3.47 22.62
CA LYS A 425 56.15 3.12 23.86
C LYS A 425 57.67 3.17 23.64
#